data_AF-A0A2V2T124-F1
#
_entry.id   AF-A0A2V2T124-F1
#
_cell.length_a   1.000
_cell.length_b   1.000
_cell.length_c   1.000
_cell.angle_alpha   90.00
_cell.angle_beta   90.00
_cell.angle_gamma   90.00
#
_symmetry.space_group_name_H-M   'P 1'
#
loop_
_entity.id
_entity.type
_entity.pdbx_description
1 polymer ?
#
loop_
_entity_poly.entity_id
_entity_poly.type
_entity_poly.pdbx_seq_one_letter_code
_entity_poly.pdbx_strand_id
1 'polypeptide(L)'
;MRNLDFSSWEGLLSTLFGLALITLVGVGIRLLAMQTLQQRRERENRQINERLRTLIAAYKTLGGSFTGNLLVDPTHRRGLQRQDENATEDAGTLPAEPEGGWSSTDRSRRIRDAVEAALSDILLLGTEEQVRLAARAATELAAGRPIPTAELVVSLRDFIRRV
;
A
#
# COMPACT_ATOMS: atom_id res chain seq x y z
N MET A 1 -0.85 -78.40 -0.84
CA MET A 1 -2.02 -78.11 0.02
C MET A 1 -1.46 -77.45 1.28
N ARG A 2 -1.20 -76.14 1.29
CA ARG A 2 -2.12 -74.99 1.48
C ARG A 2 -2.70 -74.91 2.89
N ASN A 3 -1.82 -74.80 3.89
CA ASN A 3 -2.15 -74.20 5.18
C ASN A 3 -1.48 -72.83 5.24
N LEU A 4 -2.14 -71.82 4.67
CA LEU A 4 -1.96 -70.47 5.16
C LEU A 4 -2.74 -70.45 6.48
N ASP A 5 -2.03 -70.61 7.59
CA ASP A 5 -2.62 -70.61 8.92
C ASP A 5 -3.42 -69.33 9.13
N PHE A 6 -4.74 -69.47 9.28
CA PHE A 6 -5.69 -68.35 9.43
C PHE A 6 -5.28 -67.37 10.54
N SER A 7 -4.62 -67.86 11.59
CA SER A 7 -4.10 -67.04 12.70
C SER A 7 -2.91 -66.14 12.32
N SER A 8 -2.02 -66.61 11.43
CA SER A 8 -0.87 -65.81 10.96
C SER A 8 -1.31 -64.67 10.03
N TRP A 9 -2.32 -64.92 9.20
CA TRP A 9 -2.84 -63.95 8.25
C TRP A 9 -3.67 -62.87 8.97
N GLU A 10 -4.49 -63.26 9.94
CA GLU A 10 -5.22 -62.33 10.80
C GLU A 10 -4.28 -61.38 11.57
N GLY A 11 -3.18 -61.89 12.15
CA GLY A 11 -2.19 -61.07 12.84
C GLY A 11 -1.45 -60.10 11.92
N LEU A 12 -1.07 -60.54 10.71
CA LEU A 12 -0.47 -59.67 9.69
C LEU A 12 -1.44 -58.57 9.23
N LEU A 13 -2.72 -58.91 9.00
CA LEU A 13 -3.75 -57.92 8.66
C LEU A 13 -3.99 -56.94 9.80
N SER A 14 -4.02 -57.39 11.05
CA SER A 14 -4.22 -56.55 12.23
C SER A 14 -3.06 -55.57 12.43
N THR A 15 -1.81 -56.03 12.30
CA THR A 15 -0.62 -55.16 12.41
C THR A 15 -0.54 -54.16 11.25
N LEU A 16 -0.81 -54.59 10.02
CA LEU A 16 -0.89 -53.71 8.85
C LEU A 16 -1.99 -52.66 9.02
N PHE A 17 -3.17 -53.08 9.50
CA PHE A 17 -4.29 -52.19 9.76
C PHE A 17 -3.98 -51.18 10.88
N GLY A 18 -3.36 -51.62 11.97
CA GLY A 18 -2.92 -50.74 13.05
C GLY A 18 -1.91 -49.70 12.56
N LEU A 19 -0.94 -50.10 11.73
CA LEU A 19 0.03 -49.19 11.16
C LEU A 19 -0.60 -48.21 10.15
N ALA A 20 -1.54 -48.70 9.32
CA ALA A 20 -2.32 -47.85 8.42
C ALA A 20 -3.18 -46.83 9.20
N LEU A 21 -3.79 -47.24 10.32
CA LEU A 21 -4.59 -46.37 11.16
C LEU A 21 -3.72 -45.28 11.82
N ILE A 22 -2.58 -45.66 12.40
CA ILE A 22 -1.66 -44.70 13.05
C ILE A 22 -1.11 -43.71 12.02
N THR A 23 -0.71 -44.18 10.84
CA THR A 23 -0.21 -43.30 9.77
C THR A 23 -1.31 -42.38 9.22
N LEU A 24 -2.54 -42.89 9.03
CA LEU A 24 -3.69 -42.09 8.61
C LEU A 24 -4.00 -40.99 9.63
N VAL A 25 -4.00 -41.32 10.93
CA VAL A 25 -4.20 -40.34 12.00
C VAL A 25 -3.09 -39.30 12.00
N GLY A 26 -1.82 -39.72 11.88
CA GLY A 26 -0.68 -38.81 11.85
C GLY A 26 -0.70 -37.86 10.65
N VAL A 27 -1.01 -38.37 9.45
CA VAL A 27 -1.18 -37.54 8.23
C VAL A 27 -2.38 -36.61 8.37
N GLY A 28 -3.50 -37.10 8.92
CA GLY A 28 -4.69 -36.29 9.18
C GLY A 28 -4.39 -35.10 10.10
N ILE A 29 -3.70 -35.33 11.21
CA ILE A 29 -3.27 -34.26 12.13
C ILE A 29 -2.34 -33.28 11.42
N ARG A 30 -1.36 -33.76 10.65
CA ARG A 30 -0.43 -32.90 9.89
C ARG A 30 -1.17 -32.02 8.89
N LEU A 31 -2.14 -32.56 8.16
CA LEU A 31 -2.96 -31.81 7.21
C LEU A 31 -3.79 -30.73 7.93
N LEU A 32 -4.45 -31.07 9.03
CA LEU A 32 -5.23 -30.10 9.81
C LEU A 32 -4.35 -29.00 10.43
N ALA A 33 -3.18 -29.36 10.96
CA ALA A 33 -2.20 -28.41 11.47
C ALA A 33 -1.70 -27.47 10.36
N MET A 34 -1.41 -28.01 9.18
CA MET A 34 -0.96 -27.22 8.04
C MET A 34 -2.06 -26.29 7.53
N GLN A 35 -3.31 -26.76 7.40
CA GLN A 35 -4.44 -25.93 6.99
C GLN A 35 -4.72 -24.78 7.97
N THR A 36 -4.73 -25.06 9.28
CA THR A 36 -5.00 -24.05 10.31
C THR A 36 -3.90 -22.99 10.41
N LEU A 37 -2.63 -23.39 10.29
CA LEU A 37 -1.49 -22.47 10.29
C LEU A 37 -1.38 -21.68 8.98
N GLN A 38 -1.65 -22.31 7.84
CA GLN A 38 -1.62 -21.65 6.53
C GLN A 38 -2.62 -20.50 6.47
N GLN A 39 -3.86 -20.71 6.92
CA GLN A 39 -4.88 -19.65 6.91
C GLN A 39 -4.47 -18.41 7.71
N ARG A 40 -3.76 -18.58 8.83
CA ARG A 40 -3.25 -17.46 9.61
C ARG A 40 -2.12 -16.75 8.88
N ARG A 41 -1.15 -17.51 8.37
CA ARG A 41 0.00 -16.94 7.63
C ARG A 41 -0.40 -16.24 6.35
N GLU A 42 -1.38 -16.75 5.62
CA GLU A 42 -1.87 -16.11 4.39
C GLU A 42 -2.51 -14.75 4.67
N ARG A 43 -3.24 -14.60 5.77
CA ARG A 43 -3.84 -13.31 6.15
C ARG A 43 -2.77 -12.28 6.49
N GLU A 44 -1.80 -12.65 7.33
CA GLU A 44 -0.69 -11.77 7.71
C GLU A 44 0.15 -11.37 6.50
N ASN A 45 0.46 -12.33 5.63
CA ASN A 45 1.26 -12.08 4.44
C ASN A 45 0.52 -11.20 3.42
N ARG A 46 -0.81 -11.37 3.27
CA ARG A 46 -1.62 -10.45 2.46
C ARG A 46 -1.59 -9.03 3.01
N GLN A 47 -1.75 -8.86 4.33
CA GLN A 47 -1.67 -7.54 4.96
C GLN A 47 -0.31 -6.86 4.76
N ILE A 48 0.79 -7.61 4.88
CA ILE A 48 2.13 -7.09 4.61
C ILE A 48 2.24 -6.61 3.16
N ASN A 49 1.77 -7.42 2.20
CA ASN A 49 1.82 -7.05 0.79
C ASN A 49 0.92 -5.86 0.44
N GLU A 50 -0.27 -5.77 1.03
CA GLU A 50 -1.16 -4.62 0.85
C GLU A 50 -0.55 -3.32 1.40
N ARG A 51 -0.03 -3.37 2.64
CA ARG A 51 0.70 -2.24 3.24
C ARG A 51 1.89 -1.83 2.39
N LEU A 52 2.71 -2.81 1.97
CA LEU A 52 3.88 -2.57 1.12
C LEU A 52 3.48 -1.96 -0.23
N ARG A 53 2.39 -2.43 -0.85
CA ARG A 53 1.89 -1.89 -2.12
C ARG A 53 1.47 -0.43 -1.97
N THR A 54 0.79 -0.07 -0.88
CA THR A 54 0.42 1.33 -0.60
C THR A 54 1.67 2.19 -0.34
N LEU A 55 2.65 1.69 0.42
CA LEU A 55 3.92 2.41 0.63
C LEU A 55 4.76 2.55 -0.65
N ILE A 56 4.73 1.58 -1.55
CA ILE A 56 5.37 1.69 -2.89
C ILE A 56 4.66 2.74 -3.74
N ALA A 57 3.33 2.81 -3.68
CA ALA A 57 2.57 3.85 -4.38
C ALA A 57 2.94 5.24 -3.86
N ALA A 58 3.00 5.42 -2.54
CA ALA A 58 3.42 6.66 -1.90
C ALA A 58 4.90 7.00 -2.22
N TYR A 59 5.80 6.01 -2.21
CA TYR A 59 7.18 6.20 -2.66
C TYR A 59 7.25 6.66 -4.13
N LYS A 60 6.42 6.09 -5.00
CA LYS A 60 6.40 6.44 -6.43
C LYS A 60 5.80 7.82 -6.68
N THR A 61 4.77 8.24 -5.94
CA THR A 61 4.23 9.60 -6.03
C THR A 61 5.26 10.62 -5.56
N LEU A 62 5.91 10.34 -4.43
CA LEU A 62 6.92 11.22 -3.83
C LEU A 62 8.23 11.24 -4.63
N GLY A 63 8.62 10.11 -5.23
CA GLY A 63 9.81 9.96 -6.09
C GLY A 63 9.56 10.32 -7.56
N GLY A 64 8.31 10.42 -7.99
CA GLY A 64 7.92 10.89 -9.33
C GLY A 64 7.82 12.41 -9.43
N SER A 65 7.59 13.10 -8.31
CA SER A 65 7.69 14.57 -8.20
C SER A 65 9.14 15.08 -8.17
N PHE A 66 10.14 14.18 -8.27
CA PHE A 66 11.59 14.46 -8.21
C PHE A 66 12.20 14.97 -9.54
N THR A 67 11.42 15.61 -10.42
CA THR A 67 11.94 16.38 -11.56
C THR A 67 12.54 17.72 -11.10
N GLY A 68 13.58 17.67 -10.27
CA GLY A 68 14.56 18.75 -10.10
C GLY A 68 14.14 20.00 -9.31
N ASN A 69 12.90 20.13 -8.83
CA ASN A 69 12.53 21.21 -7.92
C ASN A 69 11.81 20.64 -6.69
N LEU A 70 12.53 20.51 -5.57
CA LEU A 70 12.00 20.12 -4.25
C LEU A 70 11.21 21.26 -3.59
N LEU A 71 10.56 22.10 -4.39
CA LEU A 71 9.74 23.22 -3.95
C LEU A 71 8.37 23.04 -4.62
N VAL A 72 7.41 22.47 -3.89
CA VAL A 72 6.00 22.60 -4.26
C VAL A 72 5.56 23.96 -3.74
N ASP A 73 5.43 24.92 -4.65
CA ASP A 73 4.97 26.26 -4.30
C ASP A 73 3.46 26.22 -3.99
N PRO A 74 3.05 26.52 -2.74
CA PRO A 74 1.66 26.41 -2.26
C PRO A 74 0.78 27.60 -2.68
N THR A 75 1.35 28.61 -3.33
CA THR A 75 0.76 29.95 -3.35
C THR A 75 -0.26 30.09 -4.47
N HIS A 76 -1.51 29.70 -4.22
CA HIS A 76 -2.62 30.06 -5.11
C HIS A 76 -3.91 30.44 -4.39
N ARG A 77 -3.79 31.31 -3.36
CA ARG A 77 -4.95 31.86 -2.65
C ARG A 77 -5.35 33.29 -3.00
N ARG A 78 -4.91 33.84 -4.14
CA ARG A 78 -5.26 35.22 -4.52
C ARG A 78 -5.77 35.42 -5.96
N GLY A 79 -5.70 34.40 -6.82
CA GLY A 79 -6.18 34.50 -8.20
C GLY A 79 -7.67 34.24 -8.37
N LEU A 80 -8.24 33.30 -7.61
CA LEU A 80 -9.65 32.88 -7.80
C LEU A 80 -10.65 33.90 -7.27
N GLN A 81 -10.35 34.59 -6.17
CA GLN A 81 -11.24 35.63 -5.64
C GLN A 81 -11.33 36.85 -6.57
N ARG A 82 -10.23 37.20 -7.26
CA ARG A 82 -10.24 38.22 -8.32
C ARG A 82 -10.93 37.77 -9.60
N GLN A 83 -11.03 36.47 -9.85
CA GLN A 83 -11.69 35.95 -11.05
C GLN A 83 -13.21 35.86 -10.83
N ASP A 84 -13.67 35.51 -9.61
CA ASP A 84 -15.08 35.59 -9.23
C ASP A 84 -15.57 37.03 -9.05
N GLU A 85 -14.72 37.94 -8.54
CA GLU A 85 -15.04 39.38 -8.48
C GLU A 85 -15.10 40.02 -9.89
N ASN A 86 -14.17 39.69 -10.80
CA ASN A 86 -14.24 40.18 -12.19
C ASN A 86 -15.34 39.49 -13.03
N ALA A 87 -15.72 38.24 -12.74
CA ALA A 87 -16.80 37.54 -13.44
C ALA A 87 -18.19 38.06 -13.03
N THR A 88 -18.31 38.77 -11.91
CA THR A 88 -19.56 39.39 -11.47
C THR A 88 -19.73 40.81 -12.02
N GLU A 89 -18.66 41.46 -12.52
CA GLU A 89 -18.72 42.82 -13.07
C GLU A 89 -18.85 42.88 -14.61
N ASP A 90 -18.59 41.79 -15.35
CA ASP A 90 -18.71 41.77 -16.82
C ASP A 90 -19.79 40.79 -17.31
N ALA A 91 -21.04 41.07 -16.94
CA ALA A 91 -22.22 40.45 -17.55
C ALA A 91 -22.47 41.06 -18.94
N GLY A 92 -21.58 40.77 -19.90
CA GLY A 92 -21.61 41.47 -21.17
C GLY A 92 -20.78 40.95 -22.32
N THR A 93 -20.34 39.69 -22.39
CA THR A 93 -19.89 39.05 -23.66
C THR A 93 -19.93 37.52 -23.54
N LEU A 94 -20.42 36.87 -24.61
CA LEU A 94 -20.63 35.42 -24.76
C LEU A 94 -19.44 34.58 -24.28
N PRO A 95 -19.64 33.42 -23.61
CA PRO A 95 -18.56 32.49 -23.35
C PRO A 95 -18.23 31.73 -24.63
N ALA A 96 -17.10 32.08 -25.25
CA ALA A 96 -16.42 31.17 -26.15
C ALA A 96 -15.94 29.94 -25.35
N GLU A 97 -16.18 28.76 -25.90
CA GLU A 97 -15.77 27.47 -25.33
C GLU A 97 -14.26 27.46 -25.01
N PRO A 98 -13.82 26.97 -23.83
CA PRO A 98 -12.40 26.87 -23.54
C PRO A 98 -11.85 25.60 -24.20
N GLU A 99 -11.30 25.78 -25.41
CA GLU A 99 -10.41 24.84 -26.08
C GLU A 99 -9.16 24.55 -25.20
N GLY A 100 -9.06 23.31 -24.70
CA GLY A 100 -7.84 22.49 -24.78
C GLY A 100 -6.57 22.88 -24.01
N GLY A 101 -6.56 23.91 -23.17
CA GLY A 101 -5.37 24.31 -22.41
C GLY A 101 -5.44 23.93 -20.93
N TRP A 102 -4.95 22.75 -20.54
CA TRP A 102 -4.75 22.44 -19.12
C TRP A 102 -3.70 23.41 -18.56
N SER A 103 -4.16 24.43 -17.82
CA SER A 103 -3.27 25.45 -17.28
C SER A 103 -2.27 24.81 -16.31
N SER A 104 -1.07 25.38 -16.22
CA SER A 104 -0.02 24.96 -15.28
C SER A 104 -0.53 24.82 -13.82
N THR A 105 -1.60 25.55 -13.48
CA THR A 105 -2.31 25.50 -12.20
C THR A 105 -2.97 24.16 -11.94
N ASP A 106 -3.60 23.53 -12.94
CA ASP A 106 -4.26 22.23 -12.78
C ASP A 106 -3.27 21.10 -12.52
N ARG A 107 -2.10 21.15 -13.17
CA ARG A 107 -1.02 20.20 -12.91
C ARG A 107 -0.50 20.35 -11.47
N SER A 108 -0.30 21.58 -11.01
CA SER A 108 0.21 21.86 -9.66
C SER A 108 -0.76 21.42 -8.55
N ARG A 109 -2.08 21.61 -8.75
CA ARG A 109 -3.11 21.12 -7.83
C ARG A 109 -3.11 19.60 -7.73
N ARG A 110 -3.08 18.89 -8.87
CA ARG A 110 -3.03 17.41 -8.88
C ARG A 110 -1.80 16.85 -8.20
N ILE A 111 -0.64 17.51 -8.36
CA ILE A 111 0.59 17.12 -7.67
C ILE A 111 0.40 17.30 -6.15
N ARG A 112 -0.15 18.43 -5.71
CA ARG A 112 -0.44 18.67 -4.28
C ARG A 112 -1.38 17.60 -3.71
N ASP A 113 -2.51 17.36 -4.37
CA ASP A 113 -3.52 16.40 -3.90
C ASP A 113 -2.93 14.97 -3.84
N ALA A 114 -2.09 14.60 -4.82
CA ALA A 114 -1.39 13.32 -4.82
C ALA A 114 -0.33 13.21 -3.71
N VAL A 115 0.39 14.30 -3.41
CA VAL A 115 1.35 14.35 -2.30
C VAL A 115 0.64 14.28 -0.95
N GLU A 116 -0.47 14.99 -0.79
CA GLU A 116 -1.27 14.98 0.44
C GLU A 116 -1.88 13.59 0.72
N ALA A 117 -2.39 12.94 -0.31
CA ALA A 117 -2.85 11.55 -0.23
C ALA A 117 -1.70 10.61 0.17
N ALA A 118 -0.54 10.73 -0.48
CA ALA A 118 0.62 9.90 -0.18
C ALA A 118 1.16 10.10 1.25
N LEU A 119 1.17 11.35 1.75
CA LEU A 119 1.55 11.63 3.14
C LEU A 119 0.55 11.01 4.12
N SER A 120 -0.75 11.05 3.80
CA SER A 120 -1.79 10.42 4.61
C SER A 120 -1.62 8.90 4.68
N ASP A 121 -1.32 8.26 3.54
CA ASP A 121 -1.03 6.83 3.46
C ASP A 121 0.19 6.44 4.31
N ILE A 122 1.26 7.24 4.25
CA ILE A 122 2.47 7.01 5.04
C ILE A 122 2.20 7.21 6.54
N LEU A 123 1.42 8.23 6.92
CA LEU A 123 1.06 8.47 8.32
C LEU A 123 0.24 7.31 8.92
N LEU A 124 -0.60 6.65 8.11
CA LEU A 124 -1.44 5.54 8.57
C LEU A 124 -0.71 4.19 8.58
N LEU A 125 0.17 3.94 7.60
CA LEU A 125 0.70 2.60 7.30
C LEU A 125 2.22 2.50 7.41
N GLY A 126 2.91 3.62 7.59
CA GLY A 126 4.36 3.70 7.66
C GLY A 126 4.95 3.19 8.98
N THR A 127 6.27 3.03 8.97
CA THR A 127 7.05 2.81 10.19
C THR A 127 7.15 4.09 11.02
N GLU A 128 7.51 3.98 12.30
CA GLU A 128 7.66 5.13 13.21
C GLU A 128 8.51 6.26 12.61
N GLU A 129 9.63 5.91 11.98
CA GLU A 129 10.50 6.89 11.32
C GLU A 129 9.84 7.56 10.10
N GLN A 130 9.14 6.78 9.28
CA GLN A 130 8.41 7.31 8.12
C GLN A 130 7.27 8.22 8.56
N VAL A 131 6.54 7.87 9.64
CA VAL A 131 5.48 8.68 10.23
C VAL A 131 6.04 10.01 10.76
N ARG A 132 7.18 9.98 11.47
CA ARG A 132 7.86 11.19 11.97
C ARG A 132 8.24 12.14 10.83
N LEU A 133 8.85 11.61 9.77
CA LEU A 133 9.24 12.38 8.59
C LEU A 133 8.02 12.90 7.81
N ALA A 134 6.99 12.08 7.63
CA ALA A 134 5.75 12.45 6.95
C ALA A 134 4.96 13.51 7.72
N ALA A 135 4.92 13.44 9.05
CA ALA A 135 4.25 14.44 9.89
C ALA A 135 4.91 15.82 9.76
N ARG A 136 6.25 15.85 9.77
CA ARG A 136 7.01 17.09 9.50
C ARG A 136 6.70 17.62 8.11
N ALA A 137 6.75 16.75 7.10
CA ALA A 137 6.46 17.11 5.72
C ALA A 137 5.03 17.66 5.53
N ALA A 138 4.03 17.04 6.15
CA ALA A 138 2.64 17.47 6.13
C ALA A 138 2.45 18.84 6.82
N THR A 139 3.17 19.08 7.92
CA THR A 139 3.14 20.37 8.62
C THR A 139 3.68 21.49 7.74
N GLU A 140 4.82 21.27 7.07
CA GLU A 140 5.39 22.23 6.12
C GLU A 140 4.47 22.46 4.91
N LEU A 141 3.86 21.39 4.36
CA LEU A 141 2.88 21.49 3.28
C LEU A 141 1.67 22.35 3.68
N ALA A 142 1.12 22.14 4.87
CA ALA A 142 0.00 22.90 5.40
C ALA A 142 0.36 24.38 5.66
N ALA A 143 1.60 24.63 6.11
CA ALA A 143 2.13 25.98 6.30
C ALA A 143 2.44 26.70 4.97
N GLY A 144 2.30 26.01 3.84
CA GLY A 144 2.69 26.55 2.55
C GLY A 144 4.20 26.78 2.48
N ARG A 145 4.97 25.77 2.85
CA ARG A 145 6.41 25.78 2.69
C ARG A 145 6.84 24.63 1.79
N PRO A 146 7.96 24.79 1.08
CA PRO A 146 8.57 23.68 0.37
C PRO A 146 8.93 22.55 1.32
N ILE A 147 8.68 21.32 0.88
CA ILE A 147 8.78 20.13 1.71
C ILE A 147 10.09 19.39 1.41
N PRO A 148 10.96 19.16 2.40
CA PRO A 148 12.13 18.30 2.22
C PRO A 148 11.69 16.83 2.24
N THR A 149 11.49 16.23 1.06
CA THR A 149 11.05 14.82 0.92
C THR A 149 12.20 13.82 0.83
N ALA A 150 13.45 14.27 0.71
CA ALA A 150 14.61 13.42 0.45
C ALA A 150 14.81 12.32 1.51
N GLU A 151 14.79 12.68 2.79
CA GLU A 151 14.95 11.73 3.90
C GLU A 151 13.81 10.70 3.92
N LEU A 152 12.57 11.14 3.67
CA LEU A 152 11.40 10.27 3.64
C LEU A 152 11.47 9.27 2.48
N VAL A 153 11.89 9.72 1.29
CA VAL A 153 12.07 8.85 0.12
C VAL A 153 13.15 7.80 0.36
N VAL A 154 14.27 8.17 0.99
CA VAL A 154 15.34 7.21 1.35
C VAL A 154 14.81 6.18 2.34
N SER A 155 14.14 6.62 3.42
CA SER A 155 13.55 5.74 4.43
C SER A 155 12.53 4.74 3.83
N LEU A 156 11.66 5.21 2.93
CA LEU A 156 10.72 4.34 2.20
C LEU A 156 11.44 3.32 1.31
N ARG A 157 12.42 3.76 0.54
CA ARG A 157 13.17 2.88 -0.36
C ARG A 157 13.92 1.79 0.40
N ASP A 158 14.56 2.15 1.51
CA ASP A 158 15.34 1.21 2.31
C ASP A 158 14.43 0.18 3.00
N PHE A 159 13.23 0.59 3.42
CA PHE A 159 12.20 -0.32 3.90
C PHE A 159 11.72 -1.27 2.79
N ILE A 160 11.34 -0.74 1.62
CA ILE A 160 10.84 -1.53 0.48
C ILE A 160 11.88 -2.56 -0.01
N ARG A 161 13.18 -2.26 0.10
CA ARG A 161 14.25 -3.19 -0.30
C ARG A 161 14.53 -4.31 0.70
N ARG A 162 14.08 -4.15 1.95
CA ARG A 162 14.38 -5.10 3.04
C ARG A 162 13.27 -6.15 3.21
N VAL A 163 12.02 -5.77 2.95
CA VAL A 163 10.84 -6.64 3.02
C VAL A 163 10.75 -7.51 1.78
#